data_AF-A0A2M7SVR0-F1
#
_entry.id   AF-A0A2M7SVR0-F1
#
_cell.length_a   1.000
_cell.length_b   1.000
_cell.length_c   1.000
_cell.angle_alpha   90.00
_cell.angle_beta   90.00
_cell.angle_gamma   90.00
#
_symmetry.space_group_name_H-M   'P 1'
#
loop_
_entity.id
_entity.type
_entity.pdbx_description
1 polymer ?
#
loop_
_entity_poly.entity_id
_entity_poly.type
_entity_poly.pdbx_seq_one_letter_code
_entity_poly.pdbx_strand_id
1 'polypeptide(L)'
;MICPTCKSDMIVVEYNKIELDYCTNCQGVWFDSGELELLLESMNLESQNVFLSNILSSEEAESSEKRRKCPICGQKMKKTGIGQEPGILIDVCQR
;
A
#
# COMPACT_ATOMS: atom_id res chain seq x y z
N MET A 1 -10.65 9.39 3.75
CA MET A 1 -9.57 9.17 4.76
C MET A 1 -8.52 10.28 4.66
N ILE A 2 -7.72 10.57 5.71
CA ILE A 2 -6.64 11.59 5.64
C ILE A 2 -5.35 10.99 5.09
N CYS A 3 -4.79 11.57 4.04
CA CYS A 3 -3.57 11.10 3.42
C CYS A 3 -2.39 11.10 4.42
N PRO A 4 -1.70 9.97 4.64
CA PRO A 4 -0.59 9.90 5.59
C PRO A 4 0.63 10.74 5.12
N THR A 5 0.75 11.02 3.83
CA THR A 5 1.85 11.78 3.22
C THR A 5 1.65 13.30 3.33
N CYS A 6 0.57 13.84 2.75
CA CYS A 6 0.37 15.30 2.65
C CYS A 6 -0.73 15.87 3.55
N LYS A 7 -1.46 15.02 4.29
CA LYS A 7 -2.55 15.39 5.21
C LYS A 7 -3.80 15.99 4.56
N SER A 8 -3.91 15.95 3.24
CA SER A 8 -5.15 16.27 2.52
C SER A 8 -6.18 15.14 2.62
N ASP A 9 -7.44 15.46 2.40
CA ASP A 9 -8.50 14.47 2.22
C ASP A 9 -8.23 13.61 0.98
N MET A 10 -8.51 12.31 1.09
CA MET A 10 -8.51 11.37 -0.02
C MET A 10 -9.94 11.15 -0.51
N ILE A 11 -10.08 10.94 -1.82
CA ILE A 11 -11.33 10.56 -2.48
C ILE A 11 -11.34 9.06 -2.73
N VAL A 12 -12.52 8.47 -2.78
CA VAL A 12 -12.67 7.08 -3.25
C VAL A 12 -12.81 7.10 -4.77
N VAL A 13 -12.05 6.26 -5.45
CA VAL A 13 -12.14 6.03 -6.89
C VAL A 13 -12.39 4.55 -7.15
N GLU A 14 -13.09 4.23 -8.24
CA GLU A 14 -13.26 2.85 -8.68
C GLU A 14 -12.30 2.56 -9.83
N TYR A 15 -11.52 1.47 -9.71
CA TYR A 15 -10.67 0.94 -10.79
C TYR A 15 -10.92 -0.55 -10.93
N ASN A 16 -11.37 -1.00 -12.10
CA ASN A 16 -11.71 -2.41 -12.35
C ASN A 16 -12.64 -3.02 -11.28
N LYS A 17 -13.65 -2.27 -10.82
CA LYS A 17 -14.58 -2.65 -9.74
C LYS A 17 -13.94 -2.77 -8.35
N ILE A 18 -12.74 -2.24 -8.15
CA ILE A 18 -12.05 -2.15 -6.86
C ILE A 18 -12.14 -0.69 -6.42
N GLU A 19 -12.70 -0.45 -5.24
CA GLU A 19 -12.70 0.87 -4.61
C GLU A 19 -11.32 1.14 -4.02
N LEU A 20 -10.77 2.34 -4.23
CA LEU A 20 -9.44 2.73 -3.78
C LEU A 20 -9.47 4.13 -3.18
N ASP A 21 -8.75 4.33 -2.09
CA ASP A 21 -8.50 5.65 -1.53
C ASP A 21 -7.37 6.34 -2.32
N TYR A 22 -7.69 7.42 -3.03
CA TYR A 22 -6.77 8.21 -3.85
C TYR A 22 -6.61 9.64 -3.34
N CYS A 23 -5.36 10.08 -3.17
CA CYS A 23 -5.06 11.47 -2.82
C CYS A 23 -4.81 12.31 -4.07
N THR A 24 -5.71 13.23 -4.40
CA THR A 24 -5.56 14.14 -5.56
C THR A 24 -4.43 15.16 -5.40
N ASN A 25 -3.94 15.40 -4.18
CA ASN A 25 -2.88 16.39 -3.91
C ASN A 25 -1.47 15.82 -4.13
N CYS A 26 -1.17 14.63 -3.57
CA CYS A 26 0.16 14.01 -3.71
C CYS A 26 0.16 12.73 -4.56
N GLN A 27 -0.97 12.38 -5.17
CA GLN A 27 -1.15 11.21 -6.04
C GLN A 27 -0.89 9.86 -5.36
N GLY A 28 -0.97 9.83 -4.03
CA GLY A 28 -0.84 8.60 -3.25
C GLY A 28 -2.06 7.71 -3.42
N VAL A 29 -1.84 6.40 -3.52
CA VAL A 29 -2.90 5.38 -3.54
C VAL A 29 -2.79 4.56 -2.27
N TRP A 30 -3.93 4.30 -1.64
CA TRP A 30 -4.05 3.46 -0.46
C TRP A 30 -4.92 2.26 -0.78
N PHE A 31 -4.47 1.09 -0.34
CA PHE A 31 -5.20 -0.17 -0.44
C PHE A 31 -5.41 -0.71 0.97
N ASP A 32 -6.61 -1.17 1.28
CA ASP A 32 -6.76 -2.18 2.33
C ASP A 32 -6.34 -3.58 1.86
N SER A 33 -6.36 -4.55 2.77
CA SER A 33 -5.94 -5.92 2.45
C SER A 33 -6.82 -6.59 1.40
N GLY A 34 -8.13 -6.34 1.41
CA GLY A 34 -9.08 -6.94 0.48
C GLY A 34 -9.03 -6.29 -0.90
N GLU A 35 -8.87 -4.97 -0.96
CA GLU A 35 -8.68 -4.23 -2.22
C GLU A 35 -7.40 -4.67 -2.94
N LEU A 36 -6.30 -4.85 -2.21
CA LEU A 36 -5.04 -5.34 -2.77
C LEU A 36 -5.16 -6.79 -3.28
N GLU A 37 -5.86 -7.66 -2.54
CA GLU A 37 -6.13 -9.05 -2.97
C GLU A 37 -6.92 -9.07 -4.28
N LEU A 38 -8.01 -8.31 -4.38
CA LEU A 38 -8.79 -8.18 -5.61
C LEU A 38 -7.96 -7.64 -6.78
N LEU A 39 -7.06 -6.69 -6.53
CA LEU A 39 -6.17 -6.17 -7.56
C LEU A 39 -5.24 -7.27 -8.09
N LEU A 40 -4.61 -8.03 -7.19
CA LEU A 40 -3.72 -9.13 -7.57
C LEU A 40 -4.47 -10.25 -8.31
N GLU A 41 -5.73 -10.51 -7.92
CA GLU A 41 -6.62 -11.44 -8.61
C GLU A 41 -6.95 -11.00 -10.02
N SER A 42 -7.26 -9.72 -10.21
CA SER A 42 -7.51 -9.15 -11.54
C SER A 42 -6.32 -9.26 -12.49
N MET A 43 -5.10 -9.45 -11.95
CA MET A 43 -3.86 -9.62 -12.72
C MET A 43 -3.53 -11.08 -13.04
N ASN A 44 -4.42 -12.04 -12.71
CA ASN A 44 -4.21 -13.48 -12.89
C ASN A 44 -2.88 -13.99 -12.29
N LEU A 45 -2.43 -13.39 -11.19
CA LEU A 45 -1.27 -13.89 -10.47
C LEU A 45 -1.71 -15.12 -9.67
N GLU A 46 -1.23 -16.32 -10.02
CA GLU A 46 -1.61 -17.57 -9.32
C GLU A 46 -1.06 -17.66 -7.89
N SER A 47 -0.09 -16.81 -7.54
CA SER A 47 0.69 -16.86 -6.30
C SER A 47 0.49 -15.67 -5.36
N GLN A 48 -0.70 -15.06 -5.35
CA GLN A 48 -1.00 -13.82 -4.61
C GLN A 48 -0.75 -13.97 -3.11
N ASN A 49 -1.20 -15.08 -2.53
CA ASN A 49 -1.00 -15.38 -1.11
C ASN A 49 0.48 -15.46 -0.74
N VAL A 50 1.30 -16.07 -1.60
CA VAL A 50 2.76 -16.13 -1.40
C VAL A 50 3.34 -14.72 -1.49
N PHE A 51 2.94 -13.94 -2.48
CA PHE A 51 3.39 -12.56 -2.65
C PHE A 51 3.04 -11.67 -1.44
N LEU A 52 1.80 -11.69 -0.97
CA LEU A 52 1.36 -10.93 0.20
C LEU A 52 2.11 -11.37 1.47
N SER A 53 2.28 -12.68 1.67
CA SER A 53 3.05 -13.20 2.80
C SER A 53 4.52 -12.75 2.77
N ASN A 54 5.12 -12.65 1.58
CA ASN A 54 6.47 -12.16 1.40
C ASN A 54 6.58 -10.65 1.69
N ILE A 55 5.58 -9.85 1.31
CA ILE A 55 5.54 -8.41 1.64
C ILE A 55 5.46 -8.20 3.15
N LEU A 56 4.60 -8.95 3.83
CA LEU A 56 4.40 -8.80 5.27
C LEU A 56 5.63 -9.25 6.06
N SER A 57 6.24 -10.36 5.64
CA SER A 57 7.41 -10.96 6.30
C SER A 57 8.76 -10.39 5.85
N SER A 58 8.82 -9.55 4.82
CA SER A 58 10.05 -8.97 4.28
C SER A 58 10.85 -8.26 5.36
N GLU A 59 12.16 -8.09 5.22
CA GLU A 59 12.86 -7.14 6.09
C GLU A 59 12.42 -5.70 5.77
N GLU A 60 12.66 -4.78 6.71
CA GLU A 60 12.37 -3.37 6.49
C GLU A 60 13.40 -2.81 5.49
N ALA A 61 12.91 -2.22 4.40
CA ALA A 61 13.75 -1.65 3.36
C ALA A 61 14.47 -0.39 3.86
N GLU A 62 15.76 -0.26 3.53
CA GLU A 62 16.51 0.96 3.76
C GLU A 62 15.96 2.10 2.89
N SER A 63 15.63 3.23 3.51
CA SER A 63 15.12 4.40 2.81
C SER A 63 15.36 5.67 3.63
N SER A 64 15.55 6.79 2.94
CA SER A 64 15.58 8.13 3.53
C SER A 64 14.18 8.71 3.78
N GLU A 65 13.12 8.04 3.33
CA GLU A 65 11.74 8.47 3.58
C GLU A 65 11.36 8.37 5.06
N LYS A 66 10.71 9.41 5.57
CA LYS A 66 10.17 9.41 6.94
C LYS A 66 9.13 8.31 7.10
N ARG A 67 9.15 7.60 8.23
CA ARG A 67 8.08 6.66 8.61
C ARG A 67 6.76 7.39 8.77
N ARG A 68 5.72 6.85 8.13
CA ARG A 68 4.36 7.38 8.16
C ARG A 68 3.50 6.59 9.15
N LYS A 69 2.52 7.26 9.77
CA LYS A 69 1.50 6.58 10.60
C LYS A 69 0.38 6.08 9.70
N CYS A 70 -0.10 4.88 9.96
CA CYS A 70 -1.29 4.32 9.31
C CYS A 70 -2.49 5.22 9.63
N PRO A 71 -3.23 5.67 8.61
CA PRO A 71 -4.40 6.53 8.79
C PRO A 71 -5.58 5.82 9.47
N ILE A 72 -5.61 4.48 9.45
CA ILE A 72 -6.66 3.67 10.09
C ILE A 72 -6.37 3.43 11.57
N CYS A 73 -5.15 2.98 11.91
CA CYS A 73 -4.82 2.53 13.27
C CYS A 73 -3.83 3.42 14.04
N GLY A 74 -3.16 4.36 13.37
CA GLY A 74 -2.19 5.28 13.96
C GLY A 74 -0.78 4.71 14.21
N GLN A 75 -0.57 3.40 14.03
CA GLN A 75 0.75 2.78 14.19
C GLN A 75 1.71 3.19 13.05
N LYS A 76 3.01 3.17 13.30
CA LYS A 76 4.01 3.42 12.25
C LYS A 76 4.00 2.26 11.25
N MET A 77 3.91 2.59 9.97
CA MET A 77 4.01 1.61 8.89
C MET A 77 5.47 1.25 8.64
N LYS A 78 5.68 0.01 8.20
CA LYS A 78 6.98 -0.54 7.81
C LYS A 78 7.26 -0.20 6.35
N LYS A 79 8.50 0.16 6.05
CA LYS A 79 8.96 0.35 4.67
C LYS A 79 9.26 -1.02 4.07
N THR A 80 8.58 -1.39 3.00
CA THR A 80 8.81 -2.66 2.29
C THR A 80 9.15 -2.36 0.84
N GLY A 81 10.23 -2.93 0.34
CA GLY A 81 10.57 -2.92 -1.08
C GLY A 81 9.92 -4.11 -1.77
N ILE A 82 9.29 -3.89 -2.92
CA ILE A 82 8.71 -4.94 -3.76
C ILE A 82 9.28 -4.88 -5.18
N GLY A 83 9.34 -6.03 -5.85
CA GLY A 83 9.90 -6.13 -7.21
C GLY A 83 11.43 -6.15 -7.25
N GLN A 84 11.99 -6.39 -8.43
CA GLN A 84 13.43 -6.58 -8.62
C GLN A 84 14.11 -5.38 -9.28
N GLU A 85 13.50 -4.70 -10.27
CA GLU A 85 14.08 -3.46 -10.83
C GLU A 85 13.12 -2.70 -11.80
N PRO A 86 12.89 -1.39 -11.61
CA PRO A 86 13.12 -0.67 -10.36
C PRO A 86 12.16 -1.21 -9.29
N GLY A 87 12.70 -1.50 -8.10
CA GLY A 87 11.88 -1.87 -6.95
C GLY A 87 10.96 -0.72 -6.54
N ILE A 88 9.75 -1.04 -6.08
CA ILE A 88 8.79 -0.07 -5.57
C ILE A 88 8.86 -0.09 -4.05
N LEU A 89 8.97 1.08 -3.43
CA LEU A 89 8.90 1.23 -1.98
C LEU A 89 7.46 1.48 -1.56
N ILE A 90 6.95 0.65 -0.65
CA ILE A 90 5.60 0.78 -0.09
C ILE A 90 5.63 0.91 1.43
N ASP A 91 4.61 1.55 2.00
CA ASP A 91 4.36 1.60 3.44
C ASP A 91 3.31 0.55 3.82
N VAL A 92 3.67 -0.42 4.65
CA VAL A 92 2.79 -1.55 5.02
C VAL A 92 2.36 -1.42 6.48
N CYS A 93 1.06 -1.47 6.74
CA CYS A 93 0.53 -1.59 8.09
C CYS A 93 0.71 -3.03 8.60
N GLN A 94 1.11 -3.18 9.87
CA GLN A 94 1.45 -4.47 10.48
C GLN A 94 0.44 -4.90 11.56
N ARG A 95 -0.77 -4.32 11.52
CA ARG A 95 -1.84 -4.57 12.47
C ARG A 95 -2.84 -5.56 11.91
#